data_AF-A0A4R6G6R5-F1
#
_entry.id   AF-A0A4R6G6R5-F1
#
_cell.length_a   1.000
_cell.length_b   1.000
_cell.length_c   1.000
_cell.angle_alpha   90.00
_cell.angle_beta   90.00
_cell.angle_gamma   90.00
#
_symmetry.space_group_name_H-M   'P 1'
#
loop_
_entity.id
_entity.type
_entity.pdbx_description
1 polymer ?
#
loop_
_entity_poly.entity_id
_entity_poly.type
_entity_poly.pdbx_seq_one_letter_code
_entity_poly.pdbx_strand_id
1 'polypeptide(L)'
;MSSYRRIKLGISSVIENDVMPNFINVLDAELLRQKLTPQFLQLGFQGEHFYRDSDKNTQAYLNHVLTGPPEKFADVVPLFVMLMSVGEVLTVDAYQEFYDKFLLLNKGTYAKQLLAIEQLINDWGKSTSLDQTDTVKKIMLTIEAKANFSWFGFTDENGFPEQGFFVDEVFSVRLLPT
;
A
#
# COMPACT_ATOMS: atom_id res chain seq x y z
N MET A 1 23.70 -0.65 -9.19
CA MET A 1 22.66 0.37 -8.92
C MET A 1 21.34 -0.36 -8.79
N SER A 2 20.68 -0.35 -7.62
CA SER A 2 19.34 -0.95 -7.50
C SER A 2 18.32 0.02 -8.09
N SER A 3 17.61 -0.37 -9.14
CA SER A 3 16.43 0.35 -9.63
C SER A 3 15.21 -0.02 -8.81
N TYR A 4 14.21 0.86 -8.75
CA TYR A 4 12.90 0.54 -8.21
C TYR A 4 12.30 -0.69 -8.91
N ARG A 5 11.70 -1.60 -8.14
CA ARG A 5 11.04 -2.81 -8.66
C ARG A 5 9.54 -2.73 -8.39
N ARG A 6 8.76 -2.63 -9.46
CA ARG A 6 7.29 -2.69 -9.40
C ARG A 6 6.85 -4.09 -9.01
N ILE A 7 5.92 -4.18 -8.08
CA ILE A 7 5.37 -5.46 -7.60
C ILE A 7 4.07 -5.76 -8.35
N LYS A 8 3.94 -6.99 -8.85
CA LYS A 8 2.66 -7.53 -9.34
C LYS A 8 2.18 -8.63 -8.42
N LEU A 9 0.87 -8.77 -8.27
CA LEU A 9 0.23 -9.78 -7.44
C LEU A 9 -0.74 -10.62 -8.27
N GLY A 10 -0.61 -11.95 -8.15
CA GLY A 10 -1.57 -12.92 -8.66
C GLY A 10 -2.32 -13.59 -7.51
N ILE A 11 -3.65 -13.72 -7.62
CA ILE A 11 -4.51 -14.29 -6.58
C ILE A 11 -5.33 -15.42 -7.17
N SER A 12 -5.37 -16.55 -6.46
CA SER A 12 -6.12 -17.74 -6.90
C SER A 12 -7.64 -17.65 -6.65
N SER A 13 -8.10 -16.72 -5.81
CA SER A 13 -9.51 -16.55 -5.43
C SER A 13 -10.24 -15.58 -6.35
N VAL A 14 -11.32 -16.05 -6.98
CA VAL A 14 -12.22 -15.25 -7.85
C VAL A 14 -12.89 -14.10 -7.09
N ILE A 15 -13.07 -14.22 -5.77
CA ILE A 15 -13.78 -13.24 -4.92
C ILE A 15 -12.89 -12.03 -4.56
N GLU A 16 -11.57 -12.18 -4.63
CA GLU A 16 -10.60 -11.15 -4.22
C GLU A 16 -9.90 -10.47 -5.41
N ASN A 17 -10.26 -10.87 -6.63
CA ASN A 17 -9.62 -10.46 -7.88
C ASN A 17 -9.78 -8.96 -8.19
N ASP A 18 -10.84 -8.32 -7.70
CA ASP A 18 -11.12 -6.90 -8.01
C ASP A 18 -10.41 -5.93 -7.05
N VAL A 19 -10.25 -6.30 -5.78
CA VAL A 19 -9.78 -5.37 -4.73
C VAL A 19 -8.26 -5.37 -4.65
N MET A 20 -7.64 -6.54 -4.75
CA MET A 20 -6.22 -6.67 -4.43
C MET A 20 -5.24 -6.16 -5.50
N PRO A 21 -5.51 -6.29 -6.81
CA PRO A 21 -4.66 -5.63 -7.81
C PRO A 21 -4.67 -4.11 -7.65
N ASN A 22 -5.83 -3.53 -7.34
CA ASN A 22 -5.94 -2.10 -7.05
C ASN A 22 -5.17 -1.73 -5.78
N PHE A 23 -5.36 -2.49 -4.70
CA PHE A 23 -4.63 -2.36 -3.45
C PHE A 23 -3.11 -2.32 -3.67
N ILE A 24 -2.55 -3.29 -4.41
CA ILE A 24 -1.10 -3.39 -4.65
C ILE A 24 -0.61 -2.23 -5.51
N ASN A 25 -1.35 -1.83 -6.54
CA ASN A 25 -0.95 -0.69 -7.36
C ASN A 25 -0.91 0.62 -6.55
N VAL A 26 -1.90 0.84 -5.67
CA VAL A 26 -1.92 2.01 -4.80
C VAL A 26 -0.77 1.95 -3.80
N LEU A 27 -0.58 0.80 -3.13
CA LEU A 27 0.49 0.62 -2.16
C LEU A 27 1.88 0.84 -2.79
N ASP A 28 2.13 0.27 -3.97
CA ASP A 28 3.37 0.42 -4.75
C ASP A 28 3.62 1.91 -5.05
N ALA A 29 2.61 2.63 -5.53
CA ALA A 29 2.70 4.04 -5.85
C ALA A 29 2.91 4.93 -4.61
N GLU A 30 2.25 4.66 -3.50
CA GLU A 30 2.39 5.45 -2.27
C GLU A 30 3.74 5.20 -1.58
N LEU A 31 4.23 3.95 -1.55
CA LEU A 31 5.55 3.64 -0.99
C LEU A 31 6.69 4.26 -1.79
N LEU A 32 6.58 4.29 -3.12
CA LEU A 32 7.53 5.02 -3.96
C LEU A 32 7.51 6.52 -3.65
N ARG A 33 6.30 7.10 -3.50
CA ARG A 33 6.15 8.52 -3.17
C ARG A 33 6.79 8.85 -1.83
N GLN A 34 6.54 8.07 -0.79
CA GLN A 34 7.20 8.21 0.52
C GLN A 34 8.72 8.27 0.43
N LYS A 35 9.32 7.54 -0.52
CA LYS A 35 10.77 7.52 -0.73
C LYS A 35 11.30 8.77 -1.42
N LEU A 36 10.52 9.29 -2.37
CA LEU A 36 10.93 10.35 -3.29
C LEU A 36 10.56 11.75 -2.81
N THR A 37 9.47 11.91 -2.05
CA THR A 37 9.00 13.20 -1.52
C THR A 37 10.10 13.96 -0.78
N PRO A 38 10.88 13.36 0.16
CA PRO A 38 11.93 14.10 0.86
C PRO A 38 13.00 14.66 -0.08
N GLN A 39 13.37 13.91 -1.12
CA GLN A 39 14.35 14.35 -2.12
C GLN A 39 13.78 15.47 -3.00
N PHE A 40 12.51 15.34 -3.39
CA PHE A 40 11.81 16.36 -4.16
C PHE A 40 11.73 17.69 -3.42
N LEU A 41 11.40 17.65 -2.12
CA LEU A 41 11.40 18.84 -1.25
C LEU A 41 12.80 19.42 -1.05
N GLN A 42 13.82 18.57 -0.88
CA GLN A 42 15.22 19.01 -0.75
C GLN A 42 15.72 19.77 -1.99
N LEU A 43 15.19 19.46 -3.17
CA LEU A 43 15.49 20.16 -4.42
C LEU A 43 14.77 21.52 -4.54
N GLY A 44 13.97 21.90 -3.53
CA GLY A 44 13.25 23.19 -3.49
C GLY A 44 11.91 23.18 -4.23
N PHE A 45 11.43 22.01 -4.66
CA PHE A 45 10.08 21.90 -5.20
C PHE A 45 9.03 21.92 -4.08
N GLN A 46 7.83 22.42 -4.39
CA GLN A 46 6.71 22.43 -3.46
C GLN A 46 6.02 21.07 -3.45
N GLY A 47 5.72 20.51 -2.28
CA GLY A 47 5.09 19.18 -2.14
C GLY A 47 3.78 19.04 -2.93
N GLU A 48 3.03 20.13 -3.08
CA GLU A 48 1.81 20.21 -3.89
C GLU A 48 2.03 19.91 -5.39
N HIS A 49 3.26 20.01 -5.91
CA HIS A 49 3.60 19.66 -7.30
C HIS A 49 4.01 18.21 -7.47
N PHE A 50 4.31 17.52 -6.36
CA PHE A 50 4.65 16.10 -6.38
C PHE A 50 3.42 15.23 -6.66
N TYR A 51 2.28 15.74 -6.24
CA TYR A 51 0.93 15.23 -6.41
C TYR A 51 0.29 16.03 -7.56
N ARG A 52 -0.23 15.36 -8.60
CA ARG A 52 -0.83 16.08 -9.77
C ARG A 52 -2.12 16.79 -9.34
N ASP A 53 -2.64 17.70 -10.17
CA ASP A 53 -3.81 18.59 -9.90
C ASP A 53 -5.08 17.96 -9.26
N SER A 54 -5.20 16.63 -9.17
CA SER A 54 -6.28 15.91 -8.47
C SER A 54 -6.30 16.12 -6.94
N ASP A 55 -5.21 16.59 -6.34
CA ASP A 55 -5.03 16.59 -4.88
C ASP A 55 -5.65 17.78 -4.12
N LYS A 56 -6.16 18.80 -4.83
CA LYS A 56 -7.06 19.80 -4.22
C LYS A 56 -8.31 19.16 -3.61
N ASN A 57 -8.64 17.94 -4.02
CA ASN A 57 -9.77 17.18 -3.53
C ASN A 57 -9.39 16.10 -2.51
N THR A 58 -8.13 15.98 -2.06
CA THR A 58 -7.70 14.90 -1.15
C THR A 58 -8.47 14.94 0.16
N GLN A 59 -8.68 16.12 0.73
CA GLN A 59 -9.52 16.29 1.93
C GLN A 59 -10.99 15.92 1.65
N ALA A 60 -11.55 16.34 0.52
CA ALA A 60 -12.93 16.03 0.15
C ALA A 60 -13.12 14.52 -0.11
N TYR A 61 -12.14 13.89 -0.74
CA TYR A 61 -12.10 12.46 -1.00
C TYR A 61 -11.99 11.69 0.31
N LEU A 62 -11.01 11.99 1.18
CA LEU A 62 -10.86 11.36 2.50
C LEU A 62 -12.13 11.52 3.35
N ASN A 63 -12.75 12.70 3.35
CA ASN A 63 -14.04 12.90 4.00
C ASN A 63 -15.12 12.00 3.41
N HIS A 64 -15.21 11.90 2.08
CA HIS A 64 -16.19 11.03 1.42
C HIS A 64 -15.97 9.55 1.78
N VAL A 65 -14.76 9.02 1.62
CA VAL A 65 -14.49 7.60 1.92
C VAL A 65 -14.57 7.26 3.41
N LEU A 66 -14.36 8.22 4.32
CA LEU A 66 -14.49 8.01 5.77
C LEU A 66 -15.89 8.27 6.32
N THR A 67 -16.86 8.72 5.51
CA THR A 67 -18.26 8.90 5.95
C THR A 67 -19.01 7.58 6.15
N GLY A 68 -18.57 6.50 5.49
CA GLY A 68 -19.10 5.15 5.68
C GLY A 68 -18.02 4.22 6.24
N PRO A 69 -18.34 3.34 7.21
CA PRO A 69 -17.38 2.36 7.69
C PRO A 69 -17.02 1.40 6.53
N PRO A 70 -15.74 1.29 6.15
CA PRO A 70 -15.33 0.30 5.14
C PRO A 70 -15.63 -1.11 5.67
N GLU A 71 -16.09 -1.97 4.76
CA GLU A 71 -16.51 -3.34 5.09
C GLU A 71 -15.31 -4.24 5.41
N LYS A 72 -14.16 -4.00 4.77
CA LYS A 72 -12.96 -4.84 4.89
C LYS A 72 -11.74 -3.98 5.21
N PHE A 73 -10.82 -4.57 5.98
CA PHE A 73 -9.57 -3.88 6.32
C PHE A 73 -8.71 -3.56 5.09
N ALA A 74 -8.77 -4.40 4.05
CA ALA A 74 -8.05 -4.18 2.81
C ALA A 74 -8.47 -2.91 2.05
N ASP A 75 -9.69 -2.40 2.28
CA ASP A 75 -10.17 -1.14 1.70
C ASP A 75 -9.66 0.08 2.51
N VAL A 76 -9.34 -0.11 3.79
CA VAL A 76 -8.83 0.94 4.69
C VAL A 76 -7.38 1.28 4.38
N VAL A 77 -6.56 0.24 4.18
CA VAL A 77 -5.11 0.41 4.17
C VAL A 77 -4.61 1.34 3.05
N PRO A 78 -5.04 1.24 1.78
CA PRO A 78 -4.60 2.16 0.74
C PRO A 78 -4.86 3.62 1.09
N LEU A 79 -6.02 3.90 1.69
CA LEU A 79 -6.42 5.24 2.10
C LEU A 79 -5.56 5.76 3.27
N PHE A 80 -5.22 4.88 4.21
CA PHE A 80 -4.33 5.22 5.31
C PHE A 80 -2.89 5.47 4.84
N VAL A 81 -2.37 4.63 3.93
CA VAL A 81 -1.03 4.83 3.33
C VAL A 81 -0.98 6.14 2.54
N MET A 82 -2.05 6.47 1.81
CA MET A 82 -2.19 7.76 1.12
C MET A 82 -2.20 8.93 2.10
N LEU A 83 -2.91 8.85 3.23
CA LEU A 83 -2.86 9.91 4.26
C LEU A 83 -1.43 10.19 4.72
N MET A 84 -0.63 9.14 4.94
CA MET A 84 0.76 9.30 5.35
C MET A 84 1.63 9.97 4.29
N SER A 85 1.31 9.82 3.00
CA SER A 85 2.12 10.33 1.90
C SER A 85 1.76 11.77 1.51
N VAL A 86 0.50 12.17 1.73
CA VAL A 86 -0.03 13.52 1.43
C VAL A 86 0.16 14.52 2.57
N GLY A 87 0.93 14.19 3.62
CA GLY A 87 1.09 15.02 4.83
C GLY A 87 1.53 16.48 4.60
N GLU A 88 2.06 16.81 3.42
CA GLU A 88 2.44 18.16 3.00
C GLU A 88 1.34 18.93 2.25
N VAL A 89 0.26 18.26 1.83
CA VAL A 89 -0.93 18.86 1.17
C VAL A 89 -1.99 19.27 2.19
N LEU A 90 -2.06 18.55 3.31
CA LEU A 90 -2.98 18.82 4.41
C LEU A 90 -2.35 19.76 5.44
N THR A 91 -3.16 20.55 6.13
CA THR A 91 -2.71 21.22 7.36
C THR A 91 -2.44 20.17 8.44
N VAL A 92 -1.57 20.49 9.41
CA VAL A 92 -1.26 19.60 10.54
C VAL A 92 -2.53 19.18 11.28
N ASP A 93 -3.46 20.11 11.50
CA ASP A 93 -4.73 19.82 12.17
C ASP A 93 -5.62 18.87 11.35
N ALA A 94 -5.72 19.08 10.03
CA ALA A 94 -6.51 18.22 9.16
C ALA A 94 -5.88 16.82 9.05
N TYR A 95 -4.55 16.73 8.97
CA TYR A 95 -3.84 15.46 9.00
C TYR A 95 -4.15 14.70 10.29
N GLN A 96 -4.03 15.35 11.45
CA GLN A 96 -4.29 14.72 12.74
C GLN A 96 -5.76 14.27 12.86
N GLU A 97 -6.70 15.09 12.40
CA GLU A 97 -8.13 14.73 12.38
C GLU A 97 -8.38 13.44 11.57
N PHE A 98 -7.81 13.33 10.38
CA PHE A 98 -7.96 12.11 9.56
C PHE A 98 -7.24 10.93 10.18
N TYR A 99 -6.05 11.13 10.71
CA TYR A 99 -5.28 10.09 11.38
C TYR A 99 -6.08 9.48 12.53
N ASP A 100 -6.66 10.33 13.40
CA ASP A 100 -7.49 9.89 14.52
C ASP A 100 -8.76 9.19 14.02
N LYS A 101 -9.39 9.68 12.95
CA LYS A 101 -10.54 9.01 12.32
C LYS A 101 -10.18 7.60 11.85
N PHE A 102 -9.04 7.42 11.17
CA PHE A 102 -8.57 6.09 10.74
C PHE A 102 -8.36 5.14 11.92
N LEU A 103 -7.73 5.62 13.00
CA LEU A 103 -7.50 4.81 14.20
C LEU A 103 -8.79 4.47 14.95
N LEU A 104 -9.85 5.27 14.80
CA LEU A 104 -11.15 5.04 15.42
C LEU A 104 -12.15 4.32 14.51
N LEU A 105 -11.80 4.07 13.24
CA LEU A 105 -12.65 3.32 12.29
C LEU A 105 -13.10 1.99 12.90
N ASN A 106 -14.38 1.67 12.70
CA ASN A 106 -15.01 0.47 13.24
C ASN A 106 -14.74 0.29 14.75
N LYS A 107 -14.83 1.38 15.52
CA LYS A 107 -14.55 1.42 16.97
C LYS A 107 -13.11 1.03 17.33
N GLY A 108 -12.16 1.34 16.44
CA GLY A 108 -10.74 1.03 16.60
C GLY A 108 -10.36 -0.42 16.38
N THR A 109 -11.22 -1.21 15.71
CA THR A 109 -10.97 -2.62 15.41
C THR A 109 -9.62 -2.82 14.71
N TYR A 110 -9.24 -1.89 13.83
CA TYR A 110 -8.03 -1.99 13.01
C TYR A 110 -6.83 -1.20 13.54
N ALA A 111 -6.97 -0.46 14.65
CA ALA A 111 -5.96 0.50 15.10
C ALA A 111 -4.57 -0.13 15.26
N LYS A 112 -4.48 -1.32 15.86
CA LYS A 112 -3.21 -2.03 16.05
C LYS A 112 -2.53 -2.39 14.73
N GLN A 113 -3.31 -2.81 13.73
CA GLN A 113 -2.78 -3.17 12.41
C GLN A 113 -2.35 -1.93 11.63
N LEU A 114 -3.12 -0.84 11.71
CA LEU A 114 -2.75 0.44 11.09
C LEU A 114 -1.44 0.99 11.67
N LEU A 115 -1.26 0.96 12.99
CA LEU A 115 -0.01 1.36 13.64
C LEU A 115 1.18 0.47 13.23
N ALA A 116 0.95 -0.83 13.03
CA ALA A 116 1.99 -1.73 12.53
C ALA A 116 2.37 -1.40 11.08
N ILE A 117 1.39 -1.09 10.22
CA ILE A 117 1.63 -0.65 8.83
C ILE A 117 2.37 0.69 8.79
N GLU A 118 1.98 1.65 9.64
CA GLU A 118 2.69 2.93 9.79
C GLU A 118 4.16 2.71 10.12
N GLN A 119 4.46 1.83 11.08
CA GLN A 119 5.85 1.50 11.41
C GLN A 119 6.62 0.94 10.20
N LEU A 120 6.01 0.03 9.43
CA LEU A 120 6.61 -0.54 8.22
C LEU A 120 6.91 0.51 7.15
N ILE A 121 6.01 1.47 6.96
CA ILE A 121 6.18 2.58 6.02
C ILE A 121 7.30 3.52 6.49
N ASN A 122 7.33 3.84 7.78
CA ASN A 122 8.38 4.67 8.38
C ASN A 122 9.77 4.02 8.26
N ASP A 123 9.86 2.71 8.46
CA ASP A 123 11.11 1.96 8.28
C ASP A 123 11.54 1.92 6.81
N TRP A 124 10.59 1.78 5.88
CA TRP A 124 10.83 1.86 4.45
C TRP A 124 11.40 3.23 4.01
N GLY A 125 10.81 4.32 4.52
CA GLY A 125 11.27 5.68 4.24
C GLY A 125 12.74 5.91 4.66
N LYS A 126 13.18 5.25 5.75
CA LYS A 126 14.56 5.33 6.27
C LYS A 126 15.54 4.37 5.60
N SER A 127 15.05 3.33 4.93
CA SER A 127 15.89 2.34 4.24
C SER A 127 16.70 2.97 3.12
N THR A 128 17.85 2.41 2.75
CA THR A 128 18.61 2.79 1.55
C THR A 128 18.19 1.98 0.31
N SER A 129 17.38 0.94 0.49
CA SER A 129 16.88 0.10 -0.60
C SER A 129 15.83 0.82 -1.44
N LEU A 130 15.84 0.56 -2.75
CA LEU A 130 14.74 0.86 -3.68
C LEU A 130 13.90 -0.38 -4.02
N ASP A 131 14.24 -1.53 -3.45
CA ASP A 131 13.43 -2.74 -3.52
C ASP A 131 12.47 -2.78 -2.32
N GLN A 132 11.18 -2.54 -2.59
CA GLN A 132 10.12 -2.47 -1.57
C GLN A 132 9.42 -3.80 -1.28
N THR A 133 9.90 -4.88 -1.90
CA THR A 133 9.31 -6.22 -1.84
C THR A 133 9.04 -6.67 -0.40
N ASP A 134 10.05 -6.55 0.48
CA ASP A 134 9.92 -6.98 1.87
C ASP A 134 8.93 -6.13 2.66
N THR A 135 8.87 -4.82 2.40
CA THR A 135 7.91 -3.91 3.05
C THR A 135 6.50 -4.26 2.64
N VAL A 136 6.23 -4.40 1.34
CA VAL A 136 4.91 -4.77 0.81
C VAL A 136 4.48 -6.13 1.37
N LYS A 137 5.37 -7.11 1.42
CA LYS A 137 5.08 -8.41 2.01
C LYS A 137 4.63 -8.29 3.47
N LYS A 138 5.35 -7.53 4.29
CA LYS A 138 5.01 -7.35 5.72
C LYS A 138 3.68 -6.62 5.89
N ILE A 139 3.41 -5.60 5.07
CA ILE A 139 2.12 -4.89 5.05
C ILE A 139 0.99 -5.87 4.71
N MET A 140 1.16 -6.68 3.67
CA MET A 140 0.16 -7.68 3.26
C MET A 140 -0.13 -8.70 4.36
N LEU A 141 0.92 -9.22 5.02
CA LEU A 141 0.78 -10.12 6.17
C LEU A 141 0.06 -9.48 7.37
N THR A 142 -0.03 -8.15 7.41
CA THR A 142 -0.74 -7.40 8.46
C THR A 142 -2.25 -7.29 8.17
N ILE A 143 -2.69 -7.49 6.92
CA ILE A 143 -4.06 -7.19 6.42
C ILE A 143 -5.08 -8.32 6.72
N GLU A 144 -4.92 -9.00 7.86
CA GLU A 144 -5.53 -10.28 8.24
C GLU A 144 -4.77 -11.49 7.70
N ALA A 145 -4.64 -12.50 8.56
CA ALA A 145 -4.11 -13.81 8.23
C ALA A 145 -5.16 -14.59 7.43
N LYS A 146 -5.39 -14.23 6.17
CA LYS A 146 -6.06 -15.14 5.25
C LYS A 146 -5.02 -15.98 4.56
N ALA A 147 -5.28 -17.29 4.48
CA ALA A 147 -4.51 -18.22 3.65
C ALA A 147 -4.72 -17.85 2.18
N ASN A 148 -4.07 -16.80 1.75
CA ASN A 148 -4.24 -16.24 0.44
C ASN A 148 -3.01 -16.68 -0.33
N PHE A 149 -3.22 -17.66 -1.22
CA PHE A 149 -2.29 -18.05 -2.28
C PHE A 149 -2.01 -16.84 -3.20
N SER A 150 -1.32 -15.88 -2.62
CA SER A 150 -0.93 -14.59 -3.14
C SER A 150 0.48 -14.82 -3.64
N TRP A 151 0.61 -14.79 -4.96
CA TRP A 151 1.89 -14.93 -5.61
C TRP A 151 2.37 -13.54 -6.01
N PHE A 152 3.60 -13.21 -5.63
CA PHE A 152 4.25 -11.94 -5.94
C PHE A 152 5.25 -12.07 -7.07
N GLY A 153 5.23 -11.08 -7.95
CA GLY A 153 5.79 -11.23 -9.27
C GLY A 153 6.48 -10.10 -9.94
N PHE A 154 7.37 -10.50 -10.84
CA PHE A 154 8.25 -9.59 -11.55
C PHE A 154 8.09 -9.63 -13.09
N THR A 155 7.22 -10.47 -13.65
CA THR A 155 7.02 -10.65 -15.11
C THR A 155 5.57 -10.38 -15.58
N ASP A 156 5.38 -10.41 -16.90
CA ASP A 156 4.31 -9.79 -17.71
C ASP A 156 2.87 -10.21 -17.37
N GLU A 157 1.89 -9.42 -17.82
CA GLU A 157 0.45 -9.52 -17.45
C GLU A 157 -0.26 -10.83 -17.87
N ASN A 158 0.36 -11.62 -18.75
CA ASN A 158 -0.32 -12.73 -19.45
C ASN A 158 0.21 -14.12 -19.10
N GLY A 159 1.21 -14.24 -18.21
CA GLY A 159 1.86 -15.53 -17.91
C GLY A 159 1.73 -15.91 -16.44
N PHE A 160 1.62 -17.22 -16.15
CA PHE A 160 2.04 -17.68 -14.84
C PHE A 160 3.57 -17.46 -14.80
N PRO A 161 4.03 -16.63 -13.89
CA PRO A 161 5.36 -16.05 -13.84
C PRO A 161 6.46 -17.05 -13.49
N GLU A 162 7.61 -16.94 -14.17
CA GLU A 162 8.76 -17.81 -13.92
C GLU A 162 9.51 -17.47 -12.61
N GLN A 163 9.28 -16.27 -12.05
CA GLN A 163 10.02 -15.74 -10.90
C GLN A 163 9.11 -14.96 -9.95
N GLY A 164 9.08 -15.36 -8.68
CA GLY A 164 8.25 -14.75 -7.65
C GLY A 164 8.26 -15.53 -6.33
N PHE A 165 7.40 -15.13 -5.39
CA PHE A 165 7.28 -15.81 -4.09
C PHE A 165 5.85 -15.80 -3.56
N PHE A 166 5.52 -16.80 -2.74
CA PHE A 166 4.24 -16.85 -2.03
C PHE A 166 4.38 -16.23 -0.64
N VAL A 167 3.27 -15.66 -0.16
CA VAL A 167 3.24 -14.91 1.09
C VAL A 167 3.22 -15.84 2.30
N ASP A 168 2.54 -16.99 2.20
CA ASP A 168 2.09 -17.72 3.38
C ASP A 168 2.79 -19.07 3.63
N GLU A 169 3.27 -19.83 2.63
CA GLU A 169 3.96 -21.13 2.89
C GLU A 169 4.94 -21.57 1.77
N VAL A 170 5.76 -22.59 2.09
CA VAL A 170 6.52 -23.40 1.13
C VAL A 170 5.54 -24.19 0.27
N PHE A 171 5.39 -23.81 -0.99
CA PHE A 171 4.56 -24.51 -1.97
C PHE A 171 5.44 -25.27 -2.97
N SER A 172 4.86 -26.27 -3.64
CA SER A 172 5.53 -26.98 -4.74
C SER A 172 4.66 -26.91 -5.99
N VAL A 173 5.27 -26.51 -7.10
CA VAL A 173 4.61 -26.51 -8.42
C VAL A 173 4.62 -27.94 -8.95
N ARG A 174 3.45 -28.55 -9.16
CA ARG A 174 3.34 -29.79 -9.94
C ARG A 174 3.15 -29.42 -11.40
N LEU A 175 4.15 -29.71 -12.22
CA LEU A 175 3.97 -29.76 -13.67
C LEU A 175 3.05 -30.95 -13.99
N LEU A 176 1.89 -30.67 -14.59
CA LEU A 176 1.07 -31.74 -15.13
C LEU A 176 1.76 -32.31 -16.38
N PRO A 177 1.86 -33.63 -16.51
CA PRO A 177 2.41 -34.24 -17.73
C PRO A 177 1.52 -33.85 -18.92
N THR A 178 2.19 -33.47 -20.00
CA THR A 178 1.59 -33.08 -21.29
C THR A 178 1.01 -34.28 -22.03
#